data_AF-A0A7K0JIZ8-F1
#
_entry.id   AF-A0A7K0JIZ8-F1
#
_cell.length_a   1.000
_cell.length_b   1.000
_cell.length_c   1.000
_cell.angle_alpha   90.00
_cell.angle_beta   90.00
_cell.angle_gamma   90.00
#
_symmetry.space_group_name_H-M   'P 1'
#
loop_
_entity.id
_entity.type
_entity.pdbx_description
1 polymer ?
#
loop_
_entity_poly.entity_id
_entity_poly.type
_entity_poly.pdbx_seq_one_letter_code
_entity_poly.pdbx_strand_id
1 'polypeptide(L)' 'METANMKCRIWLPYGKKAKLASYFGVSSETVRKALAFECGDNDFHEMIRKEAIKNYGGQKIFIPCKYAG' A
#
# COMPACT_ATOMS: atom_id res chain seq x y z
N MET A 1 12.71 20.47 -13.43
CA MET A 1 12.83 19.02 -13.20
C MET A 1 11.43 18.51 -12.92
N GLU A 2 10.79 17.89 -13.91
CA GLU A 2 9.48 17.27 -13.75
C GLU A 2 9.57 16.20 -12.66
N THR A 3 9.04 16.50 -11.47
CA THR A 3 8.71 15.54 -10.43
C THR A 3 7.59 14.66 -10.98
N ALA A 4 7.99 13.72 -11.84
CA ALA A 4 7.12 12.86 -12.61
C ALA A 4 6.41 11.86 -11.70
N ASN A 5 5.43 12.33 -10.92
CA ASN A 5 4.24 11.63 -10.45
C ASN A 5 4.47 10.11 -10.26
N MET A 6 5.43 9.75 -9.39
CA MET A 6 5.75 8.37 -9.08
C MET A 6 4.78 7.93 -7.98
N LYS A 7 3.93 6.95 -8.26
CA LYS A 7 3.01 6.42 -7.26
C LYS A 7 3.68 5.23 -6.57
N CYS A 8 3.88 5.35 -5.27
CA CYS A 8 4.34 4.26 -4.43
C CYS A 8 3.17 3.31 -4.14
N ARG A 9 3.30 2.07 -4.61
CA ARG A 9 2.36 0.99 -4.37
C ARG A 9 3.07 -0.09 -3.56
N ILE A 10 2.37 -0.70 -2.62
CA ILE A 10 2.91 -1.85 -1.89
C ILE A 10 2.33 -3.13 -2.46
N TRP A 11 3.22 -3.94 -3.02
CA TRP A 11 2.90 -5.28 -3.46
C TRP A 11 2.97 -6.24 -2.26
N LEU A 12 1.90 -6.98 -2.03
CA LEU A 12 1.83 -8.05 -1.03
C LEU A 12 1.40 -9.35 -1.69
N PRO A 13 2.00 -10.48 -1.29
CA PRO A 13 1.61 -11.79 -1.78
C PRO A 13 0.16 -12.12 -1.40
N TYR A 14 -0.47 -12.95 -2.22
CA TYR A 14 -1.86 -13.38 -2.07
C TYR A 14 -2.07 -14.07 -0.71
N GLY A 15 -3.20 -13.80 -0.05
CA GLY A 15 -3.52 -14.32 1.30
C GLY A 15 -2.97 -13.48 2.47
N LYS A 16 -1.85 -12.77 2.32
CA LYS A 16 -1.33 -11.91 3.41
C LYS A 16 -2.11 -10.61 3.60
N LYS A 17 -2.81 -10.15 2.57
CA LYS A 17 -3.71 -8.98 2.65
C LYS A 17 -4.85 -9.20 3.65
N ALA A 18 -5.41 -10.41 3.72
CA ALA A 18 -6.48 -10.74 4.66
C ALA A 18 -5.96 -10.76 6.12
N LYS A 19 -4.75 -11.28 6.34
CA LYS A 19 -4.11 -11.23 7.67
C LYS A 19 -3.81 -9.80 8.10
N LEU A 20 -3.29 -8.96 7.20
CA LEU A 20 -3.08 -7.54 7.45
C LEU A 20 -4.40 -6.82 7.77
N ALA A 21 -5.46 -7.10 7.01
CA ALA A 21 -6.80 -6.55 7.24
C ALA A 21 -7.34 -6.94 8.62
N SER A 22 -7.21 -8.22 8.99
CA SER A 22 -7.60 -8.71 10.32
C SER A 22 -6.77 -8.12 11.45
N TYR A 23 -5.47 -7.89 11.23
CA TYR A 23 -4.58 -7.31 12.24
C TYR A 23 -4.95 -5.86 12.57
N PHE A 24 -5.26 -5.07 11.55
CA PHE A 24 -5.70 -3.68 11.71
C PHE A 24 -7.19 -3.54 12.01
N GLY A 25 -7.96 -4.64 12.01
CA GLY A 25 -9.42 -4.60 12.19
C GLY A 25 -10.16 -3.84 11.08
N VAL A 26 -9.58 -3.76 9.87
CA VAL A 26 -10.15 -3.03 8.74
C VAL A 26 -10.60 -3.97 7.62
N SER A 27 -11.48 -3.47 6.76
CA SER A 27 -11.89 -4.23 5.57
C SER A 27 -10.73 -4.43 4.60
N SER A 28 -10.78 -5.53 3.84
CA SER A 28 -9.82 -5.84 2.78
C SER A 28 -9.74 -4.74 1.70
N GLU A 29 -10.83 -4.01 1.49
CA GLU A 29 -10.89 -2.82 0.64
C GLU A 29 -10.04 -1.66 1.18
N THR A 30 -10.09 -1.39 2.50
CA THR A 30 -9.25 -0.36 3.15
C THR A 30 -7.78 -0.69 2.99
N VAL A 31 -7.41 -1.96 3.20
CA VAL A 31 -6.05 -2.44 2.93
C VAL A 31 -5.69 -2.28 1.46
N ARG A 32 -6.59 -2.64 0.54
CA ARG A 32 -6.34 -2.48 -0.91
C ARG A 32 -6.12 -1.01 -1.27
N LYS A 33 -6.89 -0.08 -0.71
CA LYS A 33 -6.73 1.38 -0.92
C LYS A 33 -5.41 1.88 -0.35
N ALA A 34 -5.09 1.53 0.89
CA ALA A 34 -3.83 1.89 1.56
C ALA A 34 -2.58 1.39 0.80
N LEU A 35 -2.67 0.20 0.19
CA LEU A 35 -1.59 -0.40 -0.57
C LEU A 35 -1.52 0.06 -2.03
N ALA A 36 -2.66 0.38 -2.65
CA ALA A 36 -2.75 0.68 -4.08
C ALA A 36 -2.11 2.01 -4.44
N PHE A 37 -2.37 3.06 -3.64
CA PHE A 37 -1.89 4.41 -3.93
C PHE A 37 -1.63 5.20 -2.66
N GLU A 38 -0.70 6.15 -2.75
CA GLU A 38 -0.42 7.12 -1.70
C GLU A 38 -1.56 8.14 -1.71
N CYS A 39 -2.69 7.76 -1.13
CA CYS A 39 -3.90 8.57 -1.10
C CYS A 39 -3.89 9.38 0.19
N GLY A 40 -3.16 10.50 0.13
CA GLY A 40 -3.13 11.58 1.13
C GLY A 40 -2.43 11.26 2.44
N ASP A 41 -2.06 12.32 3.16
CA ASP A 41 -1.52 12.41 4.53
C ASP A 41 -2.41 11.75 5.59
N ASN A 42 -2.77 10.49 5.39
CA ASN A 42 -3.43 9.67 6.39
C ASN A 42 -2.35 8.78 7.02
N ASP A 43 -1.89 9.15 8.21
CA ASP A 43 -0.93 8.39 9.03
C ASP A 43 -1.30 6.90 9.15
N PHE A 44 -2.59 6.59 9.12
CA PHE A 44 -3.11 5.23 9.15
C PHE A 44 -2.70 4.39 7.93
N HIS A 45 -2.70 4.99 6.73
CA HIS A 45 -2.23 4.30 5.53
C HIS A 45 -0.72 4.06 5.59
N GLU A 46 0.05 5.00 6.16
CA GLU A 46 1.48 4.83 6.35
C GLU A 46 1.81 3.70 7.35
N MET A 47 1.03 3.58 8.43
CA MET A 47 1.14 2.46 9.37
C MET A 47 0.88 1.12 8.70
N ILE A 48 -0.21 0.98 7.93
CA ILE A 48 -0.52 -0.25 7.18
C ILE A 48 0.62 -0.60 6.23
N ARG A 49 1.22 0.42 5.59
CA ARG A 49 2.34 0.25 4.65
C ARG A 49 3.62 -0.21 5.33
N LYS A 50 4.02 0.43 6.43
CA LYS A 50 5.20 0.05 7.23
C LYS A 50 5.05 -1.37 7.76
N GLU A 51 3.87 -1.70 8.28
CA GLU A 51 3.58 -3.02 8.84
C GLU A 51 3.55 -4.10 7.76
N ALA A 52 2.97 -3.81 6.59
CA ALA A 52 2.99 -4.69 5.44
C ALA A 52 4.41 -5.06 5.02
N ILE A 53 5.33 -4.09 4.98
CA ILE A 53 6.74 -4.33 4.59
C ILE A 53 7.46 -5.12 5.67
N LYS A 54 7.33 -4.68 6.92
CA LYS A 54 8.09 -5.22 8.06
C LYS A 54 7.67 -6.64 8.44
N ASN A 55 6.37 -6.89 8.55
CA ASN A 55 5.82 -8.16 9.07
C ASN A 55 5.28 -9.08 7.97
N TYR A 56 4.82 -8.53 6.84
CA TYR A 56 4.17 -9.32 5.80
C TYR A 56 5.05 -9.50 4.54
N GLY A 57 6.24 -8.89 4.49
CA GLY A 57 7.15 -8.97 3.35
C GLY A 57 6.63 -8.20 2.13
N GLY A 58 5.88 -7.12 2.37
CA GLY A 58 5.42 -6.22 1.34
C GLY A 58 6.60 -5.54 0.65
N GLN A 59 6.57 -5.45 -0.68
CA GLN A 59 7.57 -4.74 -1.45
C GLN A 59 7.01 -3.41 -1.92
N LYS A 60 7.76 -2.33 -1.69
CA LYS A 60 7.47 -1.03 -2.29
C LYS A 60 7.85 -1.09 -3.77
N ILE A 61 6.87 -0.90 -4.63
CA ILE A 61 7.07 -0.75 -6.07
C ILE A 61 6.72 0.69 -6.45
N PHE A 62 7.63 1.34 -7.17
CA PHE A 62 7.43 2.68 -7.70
C PHE A 62 6.93 2.54 -9.12
N ILE A 63 5.67 2.90 -9.34
CA ILE A 63 5.05 2.82 -10.66
C ILE A 63 4.93 4.26 -11.19
N PRO A 64 5.43 4.55 -12.41
CA PRO A 64 5.17 5.85 -13.03
C PRO A 64 3.66 6.01 -13.25
N CYS A 65 3.09 7.18 -12.94
CA CYS A 65 1.65 7.43 -13.06
C CYS A 65 1.02 7.06 -14.41
N LYS A 66 1.80 7.04 -15.49
CA LYS A 66 1.37 6.59 -16.82
C LYS A 66 0.79 5.16 -16.83
N TYR A 67 1.18 4.32 -15.88
CA TYR A 67 0.77 2.90 -15.78
C TYR A 67 -0.11 2.61 -14.56
N ALA A 68 -0.64 3.64 -13.91
CA ALA A 68 -1.44 3.51 -12.69
C ALA A 68 -2.96 3.32 -12.95
N GLY A 69 -3.36 3.09 -14.20
CA GLY A 69 -4.75 2.87 -14.64
C GLY A 69 -5.26 1.46 -14.38
#